data_AF-A0A9E6EFQ3-F1
#
_entry.id   AF-A0A9E6EFQ3-F1
#
_cell.length_a   1.000
_cell.length_b   1.000
_cell.length_c   1.000
_cell.angle_alpha   90.00
_cell.angle_beta   90.00
_cell.angle_gamma   90.00
#
_symmetry.space_group_name_H-M   'P 1'
#
loop_
_entity.id
_entity.type
_entity.pdbx_description
1 polymer ?
#
loop_
_entity_poly.entity_id
_entity_poly.type
_entity_poly.pdbx_seq_one_letter_code
_entity_poly.pdbx_strand_id
1 'polypeptide(L)' 'IEEERRLFYVAMTRARQRLYLSCAKQRRVFGKAEARKLSPFVRDIEERLRKDETPRPGRKKKKERI' A
#
# COMPACT_ATOMS: atom_id res chain seq x y z
N ILE A 1 6.08 -9.88 14.52
CA ILE A 1 6.48 -9.47 13.15
C ILE A 1 7.03 -10.63 12.33
N GLU A 2 7.89 -11.49 12.85
CA GLU A 2 8.46 -12.59 12.02
C GLU A 2 7.39 -13.48 11.38
N GLU A 3 6.34 -13.83 12.12
CA GLU A 3 5.24 -14.62 11.56
C GLU A 3 4.46 -13.86 10.48
N GLU A 4 4.17 -12.58 10.70
CA GLU A 4 3.51 -11.73 9.69
C GLU A 4 4.36 -11.59 8.41
N ARG A 5 5.69 -11.58 8.55
CA ARG A 5 6.63 -11.58 7.43
C ARG A 5 6.61 -12.92 6.69
N ARG A 6 6.55 -14.05 7.41
CA ARG A 6 6.37 -15.38 6.79
C ARG A 6 5.05 -15.47 6.04
N LEU A 7 3.96 -14.98 6.62
CA LEU A 7 2.65 -14.91 5.95
C LEU A 7 2.70 -14.08 4.67
N PHE A 8 3.37 -12.92 4.69
CA PHE A 8 3.55 -12.09 3.51
C PHE A 8 4.35 -12.81 2.41
N TYR A 9 5.45 -13.46 2.77
CA TYR A 9 6.28 -14.24 1.85
C TYR A 9 5.50 -15.41 1.20
N VAL A 10 4.73 -16.16 2.00
CA VAL A 10 3.87 -17.23 1.48
C VAL A 10 2.83 -16.64 0.51
N ALA A 11 2.21 -15.51 0.83
CA ALA A 11 1.26 -14.86 -0.07
C ALA A 11 1.90 -14.42 -1.39
N MET A 12 3.11 -13.83 -1.34
CA MET A 12 3.86 -13.43 -2.55
C MET A 12 4.14 -14.63 -3.46
N THR A 13 4.59 -15.75 -2.88
CA THR A 13 4.95 -16.96 -3.62
C THR A 13 3.76 -17.75 -4.14
N ARG A 14 2.51 -17.39 -3.77
CA ARG A 14 1.30 -17.95 -4.41
C ARG A 14 1.09 -17.43 -5.83
N ALA A 15 1.60 -16.24 -6.16
CA ALA A 15 1.45 -15.67 -7.49
C ALA A 15 2.43 -16.32 -8.47
N ARG A 16 1.94 -16.86 -9.59
CA ARG A 16 2.78 -17.48 -10.63
C ARG A 16 3.30 -16.50 -11.68
N GLN A 17 2.50 -15.50 -12.05
CA GLN A 17 2.82 -14.59 -13.17
C GLN A 17 2.79 -13.12 -12.77
N ARG A 18 1.71 -12.67 -12.11
CA ARG A 18 1.54 -11.27 -11.69
C ARG A 18 1.05 -11.23 -10.25
N LEU A 19 1.64 -10.33 -9.46
CA LEU A 19 1.25 -10.04 -8.08
C LEU A 19 0.75 -8.59 -8.02
N TYR A 20 -0.48 -8.41 -7.56
CA TYR A 20 -1.04 -7.08 -7.33
C TYR A 20 -1.20 -6.87 -5.82
N LEU A 21 -0.67 -5.75 -5.32
CA LEU A 21 -0.80 -5.33 -3.93
C LEU A 21 -1.66 -4.08 -3.90
N SER A 22 -2.68 -4.06 -3.04
CA SER A 22 -3.55 -2.90 -2.87
C SER A 22 -3.54 -2.43 -1.42
N CYS A 23 -3.69 -1.12 -1.24
CA CYS A 23 -3.88 -0.54 0.08
C CYS A 23 -4.94 0.57 0.01
N ALA A 24 -5.69 0.73 1.10
CA ALA A 24 -6.63 1.83 1.26
C ALA A 24 -6.11 2.78 2.35
N LYS A 25 -6.12 4.09 2.06
CA LYS A 25 -5.68 5.13 3.01
C LYS A 25 -6.58 5.20 4.25
N GLN A 26 -7.86 4.84 4.11
CA GLN A 26 -8.86 4.84 5.18
C GLN A 26 -9.77 3.63 5.04
N ARG A 27 -10.04 2.93 6.14
CA ARG A 27 -10.95 1.77 6.19
C ARG A 27 -11.87 1.89 7.40
N ARG A 28 -13.10 1.39 7.27
CA ARG A 28 -13.96 1.17 8.44
C ARG A 28 -13.63 -0.19 9.04
N VAL A 29 -13.21 -0.20 10.29
CA VAL A 29 -12.87 -1.40 11.07
C VAL A 29 -13.64 -1.31 12.38
N PHE A 30 -14.44 -2.33 12.69
CA PHE A 30 -15.33 -2.34 13.86
C PHE A 30 -16.16 -1.06 14.03
N GLY A 31 -16.75 -0.57 12.93
CA GLY A 31 -17.60 0.63 12.90
C GLY A 31 -16.86 1.97 12.95
N LYS A 32 -15.55 1.99 13.17
CA LYS A 32 -14.74 3.21 13.24
C LYS A 32 -13.93 3.41 11.97
N ALA A 33 -13.84 4.66 11.51
CA ALA A 33 -12.97 5.01 10.39
C ALA A 33 -11.53 5.14 10.89
N GLU A 34 -10.65 4.28 10.38
CA GLU A 34 -9.23 4.28 10.71
C GLU A 34 -8.39 4.62 9.49
N ALA A 35 -7.44 5.54 9.67
CA ALA A 35 -6.40 5.79 8.69
C ALA A 35 -5.38 4.64 8.72
N ARG A 36 -5.00 4.14 7.54
CA ARG A 36 -4.03 3.06 7.38
C ARG A 36 -2.87 3.54 6.53
N LYS A 37 -1.66 3.21 6.97
CA LYS A 37 -0.43 3.42 6.19
C LYS A 37 -0.15 2.18 5.34
N LEU A 38 0.63 2.35 4.27
CA LEU A 38 1.12 1.22 3.48
C LEU A 38 1.91 0.26 4.38
N SER A 39 1.72 -1.05 4.18
CA SER A 39 2.42 -2.07 4.96
C SER A 39 3.95 -1.91 4.84
N PRO A 40 4.71 -2.02 5.94
CA PRO A 40 6.18 -1.99 5.92
C PRO A 40 6.79 -3.06 4.99
N PHE A 41 6.16 -4.22 4.85
CA PHE A 41 6.67 -5.28 3.95
C PHE A 41 6.62 -4.88 2.47
N VAL A 42 5.70 -3.98 2.12
CA VAL A 42 5.64 -3.34 0.79
C VAL A 42 6.63 -2.19 0.69
N ARG A 43 7.48 -1.92 1.68
CA ARG A 43 8.64 -1.02 1.53
C ARG A 43 9.92 -1.80 1.27
N ASP A 44 9.99 -3.05 1.72
CA ASP A 44 11.16 -3.92 1.57
C ASP A 44 11.35 -4.49 0.14
N ILE A 45 10.30 -4.53 -0.70
CA ILE A 45 10.40 -5.01 -2.09
C ILE A 45 11.29 -4.05 -2.93
N GLU A 46 12.18 -4.55 -3.77
CA GLU A 46 13.01 -3.68 -4.62
C GLU A 46 12.16 -2.77 -5.53
N GLU A 47 12.51 -1.48 -5.63
CA GLU A 47 11.74 -0.48 -6.38
C GLU A 47 11.60 -0.83 -7.87
N ARG A 48 12.66 -1.40 -8.46
CA ARG A 48 12.69 -1.86 -9.86
C ARG A 48 11.63 -2.91 -10.22
N LEU A 49 11.12 -3.65 -9.22
CA LEU A 49 10.13 -4.71 -9.41
C LEU A 49 8.69 -4.18 -9.28
N ARG A 50 8.51 -2.92 -8.90
CA ARG A 50 7.20 -2.33 -8.61
C ARG A 50 6.73 -1.46 -9.76
N LYS A 51 5.44 -1.54 -10.05
CA LYS A 51 4.72 -0.57 -10.87
C LYS A 51 3.65 0.07 -10.01
N ASP A 52 3.83 1.34 -9.68
CA ASP A 52 2.84 2.10 -8.93
C ASP A 52 1.75 2.62 -9.88
N GLU A 53 0.65 1.88 -9.95
CA GLU A 53 -0.55 2.26 -10.72
C GLU A 53 -1.47 3.21 -9.93
N THR A 54 -1.06 3.67 -8.75
CA THR A 54 -1.88 4.59 -7.95
C THR A 54 -2.05 5.93 -8.68
N PRO A 55 -3.28 6.43 -8.87
CA PRO A 55 -3.49 7.73 -9.47
C PRO A 55 -2.85 8.79 -8.56
N ARG A 56 -1.83 9.48 -9.06
CA ARG A 56 -1.18 10.56 -8.33
C ARG A 56 -2.25 11.60 -8.00
N PRO A 57 -2.52 11.91 -6.71
CA PRO A 57 -3.45 12.96 -6.37
C PRO A 57 -2.91 14.26 -6.95
N GLY A 58 -3.66 14.86 -7.88
CA GLY A 58 -3.29 16.12 -8.52
C GLY A 58 -2.91 17.14 -7.45
N ARG A 59 -1.70 17.70 -7.57
CA ARG A 59 -1.12 18.69 -6.66
C ARG A 59 -2.09 19.88 -6.58
N LYS A 60 -2.92 19.95 -5.54
CA LYS A 60 -3.76 21.13 -5.29
C LYS A 60 -2.82 22.30 -5.04
N LYS A 61 -2.69 23.22 -6.00
CA LYS A 61 -2.00 24.49 -5.80
C LYS A 61 -2.66 25.19 -4.61
N LYS A 62 -1.89 25.48 -3.56
CA LYS A 62 -2.31 26.39 -2.48
C LYS A 62 -2.71 27.70 -3.17
N LYS A 63 -3.99 28.05 -3.15
CA LYS A 63 -4.39 29.44 -3.41
C LYS A 63 -3.87 30.23 -2.21
N GLU A 64 -2.78 30.95 -2.41
CA GLU A 64 -2.45 32.09 -1.57
C GLU A 64 -3.67 33.01 -1.58
N ARG A 65 -4.29 33.17 -0.41
CA ARG A 65 -5.31 34.18 -0.18
C ARG A 65 -4.56 35.51 -0.08
N ILE A 66 -4.91 36.42 -0.97
CA ILE A 66 -4.66 37.87 -0.86
C ILE A 66 -5.48 38.40 0.31
#